data_AF-A0A951AFN7-F1
#
_entry.id   AF-A0A951AFN7-F1
#
_cell.length_a   1.000
_cell.length_b   1.000
_cell.length_c   1.000
_cell.angle_alpha   90.00
_cell.angle_beta   90.00
_cell.angle_gamma   90.00
#
_symmetry.space_group_name_H-M   'P 1'
#
loop_
_entity.id
_entity.type
_entity.pdbx_description
1 polymer ?
#
loop_
_entity_poly.entity_id
_entity_poly.type
_entity_poly.pdbx_seq_one_letter_code
_entity_poly.pdbx_strand_id
1 'polypeptide(L)' 'MAGGVGSIVGTFIGTFIMAEVRTGLVLLGTDAYIQDAFVGLVIALAVIVNIKLTDRRDAKG' A
#
# COMPACT_ATOMS: atom_id res chain seq x y z
N MET A 1 -8.59 -9.06 20.98
CA MET A 1 -8.73 -8.38 19.68
C MET A 1 -7.59 -8.86 18.80
N ALA A 2 -7.87 -9.69 17.80
CA ALA A 2 -6.83 -10.22 16.91
C ALA A 2 -6.48 -9.12 15.90
N GLY A 3 -5.32 -8.49 16.09
CA GLY A 3 -4.76 -7.50 15.17
C GLY A 3 -4.62 -8.10 13.78
N GLY A 4 -4.93 -7.30 12.76
CA GLY A 4 -4.96 -7.71 11.36
C GLY A 4 -3.68 -8.41 10.90
N VAL A 5 -3.81 -9.15 9.79
CA VAL A 5 -2.81 -10.02 9.16
C VAL A 5 -1.65 -9.23 8.52
N GLY A 6 -1.16 -8.18 9.17
CA GLY A 6 0.04 -7.45 8.80
C GLY A 6 1.19 -7.88 9.69
N SER A 7 2.22 -8.52 9.13
CA SER A 7 3.45 -8.78 9.87
C SER A 7 4.24 -7.48 10.07
N ILE A 8 4.96 -7.38 11.19
CA ILE A 8 5.83 -6.21 11.49
C ILE A 8 6.77 -5.91 10.32
N VAL A 9 7.34 -6.95 9.72
CA VAL A 9 8.23 -6.85 8.55
C VAL A 9 7.48 -6.32 7.33
N GLY A 10 6.27 -6.82 7.07
CA GLY A 10 5.44 -6.34 5.96
C GLY A 10 5.08 -4.86 6.09
N THR A 11 4.73 -4.42 7.30
CA THR A 11 4.46 -3.00 7.58
C THR A 11 5.72 -2.15 7.39
N PHE A 12 6.86 -2.58 7.93
CA PHE A 12 8.12 -1.84 7.77
C PHE A 12 8.47 -1.62 6.29
N ILE A 13 8.44 -2.70 5.49
CA ILE A 13 8.69 -2.65 4.06
C ILE A 13 7.66 -1.76 3.35
N GLY A 14 6.37 -1.91 3.67
CA GLY A 14 5.31 -1.08 3.08
C GLY A 14 5.47 0.41 3.37
N THR A 15 5.81 0.76 4.61
CA THR A 15 6.05 2.15 5.00
C THR A 15 7.32 2.72 4.36
N PHE A 16 8.36 1.90 4.20
CA PHE A 16 9.58 2.30 3.51
C PHE A 16 9.31 2.62 2.04
N ILE A 17 8.59 1.75 1.34
CA ILE A 17 8.19 1.99 -0.07
C ILE A 17 7.36 3.26 -0.19
N MET A 18 6.39 3.48 0.71
CA MET A 18 5.57 4.70 0.71
C MET A 18 6.39 5.97 0.94
N ALA A 19 7.40 5.93 1.81
CA ALA A 19 8.29 7.06 2.06
C ALA A 19 9.12 7.42 0.82
N GLU A 20 9.64 6.43 0.11
CA GLU A 20 10.38 6.61 -1.13
C GLU A 20 9.50 7.14 -2.26
N VAL A 21 8.27 6.63 -2.41
CA VAL A 21 7.32 7.14 -3.42
C VAL A 21 6.99 8.62 -3.15
N ARG A 22 6.71 8.97 -1.89
CA ARG A 22 6.42 10.36 -1.52
C ARG A 22 7.62 11.27 -1.80
N THR A 23 8.80 10.87 -1.34
CA THR A 23 10.02 11.66 -1.48
C THR A 23 10.44 11.79 -2.95
N GLY A 24 10.39 10.70 -3.71
CA GLY A 24 10.71 10.70 -5.14
C GLY A 24 9.78 11.58 -5.95
N LEU A 25 8.47 11.56 -5.68
CA LEU A 25 7.50 12.44 -6.34
C LEU A 25 7.70 13.92 -5.97
N VAL A 26 8.07 14.22 -4.71
CA VAL A 26 8.46 15.60 -4.31
C VAL A 26 9.68 16.07 -5.12
N LEU A 27 10.72 15.24 -5.22
CA LEU A 27 11.97 15.60 -5.91
C LEU A 27 11.78 15.84 -7.41
N LEU A 28 10.79 15.20 -8.03
CA LEU A 28 10.40 15.44 -9.43
C LEU A 28 9.68 16.79 -9.63
N GLY A 29 9.49 17.59 -8.59
CA GLY A 29 8.80 18.88 -8.66
C GLY A 29 7.29 18.74 -8.84
N THR A 30 6.74 17.58 -8.49
CA THR A 30 5.32 17.27 -8.69
C THR A 30 4.45 17.94 -7.63
N ASP A 31 3.32 18.52 -8.04
CA ASP A 31 2.35 19.16 -7.14
C ASP A 31 1.76 18.15 -6.13
N ALA A 32 1.44 18.62 -4.93
CA ALA A 32 0.83 17.82 -3.86
C ALA A 32 -0.44 17.09 -4.34
N TYR A 33 -1.19 17.72 -5.27
CA TYR A 33 -2.37 17.11 -5.87
C TYR A 33 -2.08 15.78 -6.59
N ILE A 34 -1.00 15.74 -7.39
CA ILE A 34 -0.61 14.54 -8.13
C ILE A 34 -0.01 13.50 -7.18
N GLN A 35 0.69 13.94 -6.14
CA GLN A 35 1.26 13.05 -5.14
C GLN A 35 0.19 12.26 -4.39
N ASP A 36 -0.86 12.93 -3.91
CA ASP A 36 -1.98 12.26 -3.23
C ASP A 36 -2.75 11.32 -4.17
N ALA A 37 -2.91 11.70 -5.44
CA ALA A 37 -3.49 10.81 -6.44
C ALA A 37 -2.65 9.55 -6.66
N PHE A 38 -1.31 9.68 -6.72
CA PHE A 38 -0.40 8.55 -6.89
C PHE A 38 -0.39 7.61 -5.69
N VAL A 39 -0.36 8.18 -4.48
CA VAL A 39 -0.46 7.41 -3.23
C VAL A 39 -1.79 6.66 -3.19
N GLY A 40 -2.89 7.32 -3.53
CA GLY A 40 -4.22 6.70 -3.63
C GLY A 40 -4.26 5.55 -4.65
N LEU A 41 -3.63 5.72 -5.81
CA LEU A 41 -3.51 4.67 -6.83
C LEU A 41 -2.79 3.43 -6.28
N VAL A 42 -1.65 3.63 -5.62
CA VAL A 42 -0.86 2.53 -5.03
C VAL A 42 -1.68 1.77 -3.97
N ILE A 43 -2.38 2.49 -3.10
CA ILE A 43 -3.24 1.88 -2.07
C ILE A 43 -4.39 1.11 -2.74
N ALA A 44 -5.05 1.69 -3.75
CA ALA A 44 -6.15 1.03 -4.45
C ALA A 44 -5.69 -0.29 -5.08
N LEU A 45 -4.54 -0.30 -5.76
CA LEU A 45 -3.94 -1.52 -6.31
C LEU A 45 -3.62 -2.53 -5.21
N ALA A 46 -3.03 -2.09 -4.10
CA ALA A 46 -2.74 -2.95 -2.96
C ALA A 46 -4.00 -3.60 -2.39
N VAL A 47 -5.10 -2.85 -2.28
CA VAL A 47 -6.40 -3.36 -1.80
C VAL A 47 -7.02 -4.33 -2.80
N ILE A 48 -6.98 -4.07 -4.10
CA ILE A 48 -7.50 -4.99 -5.13
C ILE A 48 -6.76 -6.33 -5.08
N VAL A 49 -5.43 -6.28 -4.98
CA VAL A 49 -4.59 -7.48 -4.83
C VAL A 49 -4.91 -8.18 -3.51
N ASN A 50 -5.06 -7.43 -2.41
CA ASN A 50 -5.43 -7.97 -1.11
C ASN A 50 -6.80 -8.66 -1.12
N ILE A 51 -7.80 -8.08 -1.77
CA ILE A 51 -9.14 -8.66 -1.92
C ILE A 51 -9.05 -9.98 -2.69
N LYS A 52 -8.38 -10.00 -3.86
CA LYS A 52 -8.19 -11.24 -4.64
C LYS A 52 -7.42 -12.32 -3.88
N LEU A 53 -6.45 -11.93 -3.06
CA LEU A 53 -5.66 -12.86 -2.24
C LEU A 53 -6.46 -13.36 -1.03
N THR A 54 -7.32 -12.54 -0.46
CA THR A 54 -8.17 -12.90 0.69
C THR A 54 -9.29 -13.84 0.26
N ASP A 55 -9.89 -13.63 -0.91
CA ASP A 55 -10.90 -14.49 -1.52
C ASP A 55 -10.40 -15.95 -1.69
N ARG A 56 -9.08 -16.11 -1.94
CA ARG A 56 -8.41 -17.42 -2.03
C ARG A 56 -8.19 -18.10 -0.68
N ARG A 57 -8.17 -17.34 0.42
CA ARG A 57 -8.02 -17.88 1.78
C ARG A 57 -9.33 -18.44 2.31
N ASP A 58 -10.46 -17.88 1.88
CA ASP A 58 -11.80 -18.34 2.27
C ASP A 58 -12.14 -19.72 1.67
N ALA A 59 -11.72 -19.97 0.42
CA ALA A 59 -11.92 -21.28 -0.25
C ALA A 59 -11.09 -22.45 0.30
N LYS A 60 -10.23 -22.22 1.31
CA LYS A 60 -9.45 -23.27 2.00
C LYS A 60 -9.78 -23.37 3.50
N GLY A 61 -10.81 -22.67 3.98
CA GLY A 61 -11.35 -22.77 5.34
C GLY A 61 -12.37 -23.88 5.47
#